data_AF-A0AAW4YFY4-F1
#
_entry.id   AF-A0AAW4YFY4-F1
#
_cell.length_a   1.000
_cell.length_b   1.000
_cell.length_c   1.000
_cell.angle_alpha   90.00
_cell.angle_beta   90.00
_cell.angle_gamma   90.00
#
_symmetry.space_group_name_H-M   'P 1'
#
loop_
_entity.id
_entity.type
_entity.pdbx_description
1 polymer ?
#
loop_
_entity_poly.entity_id
_entity_poly.type
_entity_poly.pdbx_seq_one_letter_code
_entity_poly.pdbx_strand_id
1 'polypeptide(L)'
;KQAYFKGMFNETCPSFDDIFEEYYAAGQRLKEFVTDTSKILDDAFVADEKVLFEGAQGVMLDIDHGTYPFVTSSNPIAGNVTVGTGVGPTFVSKVIGVCKA
;
A
#
# COMPACT_ATOMS: atom_id res chain seq x y z
N LYS A 1 -14.59 -17.16 -14.03
CA LYS A 1 -14.38 -16.75 -12.62
C LYS A 1 -14.95 -17.80 -11.67
N GLN A 2 -16.26 -18.08 -11.67
CA GLN A 2 -16.82 -19.18 -10.85
C GLN A 2 -16.17 -20.55 -11.09
N ALA A 3 -15.84 -20.89 -12.35
CA ALA A 3 -15.15 -22.14 -12.68
C ALA A 3 -13.75 -22.26 -12.02
N TYR A 4 -13.04 -21.15 -11.79
CA TYR A 4 -11.73 -21.16 -11.14
C TYR A 4 -11.85 -21.38 -9.62
N PHE A 5 -12.76 -20.65 -8.95
CA PHE A 5 -12.99 -20.81 -7.51
C PHE A 5 -13.43 -22.23 -7.18
N LYS A 6 -14.38 -22.76 -7.95
CA LYS A 6 -14.85 -24.13 -7.77
C LYS A 6 -13.80 -25.17 -8.18
N GLY A 7 -13.08 -24.95 -9.27
CA GLY A 7 -12.11 -25.91 -9.81
C GLY A 7 -10.81 -26.00 -8.99
N MET A 8 -10.34 -24.88 -8.43
CA MET A 8 -9.06 -24.83 -7.69
C MET A 8 -9.24 -24.92 -6.19
N PHE A 9 -10.29 -24.30 -5.65
CA PHE A 9 -10.47 -24.15 -4.20
C PHE A 9 -11.71 -24.89 -3.68
N ASN A 10 -12.52 -25.49 -4.58
CA ASN A 10 -13.83 -26.08 -4.24
C ASN A 10 -14.78 -25.09 -3.53
N GLU A 11 -14.63 -23.80 -3.84
CA GLU A 11 -15.39 -22.71 -3.21
C GLU A 11 -16.31 -22.00 -4.22
N THR A 12 -17.29 -21.27 -3.69
CA THR A 12 -18.14 -20.39 -4.50
C THR A 12 -17.51 -19.01 -4.65
N CYS A 13 -17.67 -18.40 -5.83
CA CYS A 13 -17.22 -17.03 -6.06
C CYS A 13 -18.40 -16.08 -5.80
N PRO A 14 -18.20 -14.98 -5.05
CA PRO A 14 -19.25 -13.98 -4.86
C PRO A 14 -19.74 -13.44 -6.21
N SER A 15 -21.03 -13.13 -6.28
CA SER A 15 -21.64 -12.49 -7.44
C SER A 15 -21.27 -10.99 -7.50
N PHE A 16 -21.61 -10.34 -8.60
CA PHE A 16 -21.45 -8.90 -8.72
C PHE A 16 -22.32 -8.16 -7.69
N ASP A 17 -23.58 -8.57 -7.55
CA ASP A 17 -24.54 -7.93 -6.64
C ASP A 17 -24.14 -8.11 -5.17
N ASP A 18 -23.47 -9.23 -4.83
CA ASP A 18 -22.93 -9.47 -3.48
C ASP A 18 -21.82 -8.47 -3.09
N ILE A 19 -21.17 -7.83 -4.06
CA ILE A 19 -20.01 -6.94 -3.83
C ILE A 19 -20.39 -5.48 -4.11
N PHE A 20 -21.16 -5.23 -5.16
CA PHE A 20 -21.27 -3.91 -5.77
C PHE A 20 -21.81 -2.85 -4.82
N GLU A 21 -22.98 -3.07 -4.22
CA GLU A 21 -23.65 -2.05 -3.41
C GLU A 21 -22.83 -1.64 -2.18
N GLU A 22 -22.25 -2.61 -1.48
CA GLU A 22 -21.42 -2.37 -0.29
C GLU A 22 -20.17 -1.55 -0.64
N TYR A 23 -19.42 -1.98 -1.64
CA TYR A 23 -18.16 -1.34 -2.02
C TYR A 23 -18.39 0.00 -2.74
N TYR A 24 -19.49 0.13 -3.49
CA TYR A 24 -19.87 1.40 -4.09
C TYR A 24 -20.23 2.42 -3.02
N ALA A 25 -21.04 2.05 -2.02
CA ALA A 25 -21.38 2.93 -0.90
C ALA A 25 -20.13 3.33 -0.09
N ALA A 26 -19.20 2.39 0.15
CA ALA A 26 -17.91 2.71 0.75
C ALA A 26 -17.10 3.69 -0.12
N GLY A 27 -17.05 3.46 -1.43
CA GLY A 27 -16.39 4.34 -2.40
C GLY A 27 -16.98 5.75 -2.42
N GLN A 28 -18.30 5.91 -2.33
CA GLN A 28 -18.93 7.24 -2.24
C GLN A 28 -18.48 8.01 -0.99
N ARG A 29 -18.30 7.33 0.15
CA ARG A 29 -17.77 7.96 1.38
C ARG A 29 -16.31 8.36 1.26
N LEU A 30 -15.50 7.59 0.52
CA LEU A 30 -14.07 7.85 0.35
C LEU A 30 -13.76 8.83 -0.77
N LYS A 31 -14.71 9.05 -1.69
CA LYS A 31 -14.54 9.83 -2.92
C LYS A 31 -13.94 11.21 -2.71
N GLU A 32 -14.32 11.91 -1.63
CA GLU A 32 -13.83 13.27 -1.36
C GLU A 32 -12.34 13.33 -1.01
N PHE A 33 -11.73 12.22 -0.59
CA PHE A 33 -10.31 12.13 -0.23
C PHE A 33 -9.43 11.60 -1.37
N VAL A 34 -10.03 11.14 -2.47
CA VAL A 34 -9.28 10.60 -3.62
C VAL A 34 -8.68 11.75 -4.42
N THR A 35 -7.36 11.73 -4.58
CA THR A 35 -6.60 12.79 -5.26
C THR A 35 -5.25 12.26 -5.75
N ASP A 36 -4.54 13.05 -6.54
CA ASP A 36 -3.14 12.79 -6.90
C ASP A 36 -2.24 13.09 -5.68
N THR A 37 -1.90 12.04 -4.94
CA THR A 37 -1.09 12.15 -3.73
C THR A 37 0.40 12.41 -4.03
N SER A 38 0.89 12.05 -5.23
CA SER A 38 2.26 12.36 -5.64
C SER A 38 2.43 13.87 -5.81
N LYS A 39 1.43 14.54 -6.41
CA LYS A 39 1.42 16.00 -6.54
C LYS A 39 1.37 16.71 -5.19
N ILE A 40 0.58 16.20 -4.23
CA ILE A 40 0.53 16.76 -2.87
C ILE A 40 1.90 16.71 -2.20
N LEU A 41 2.62 15.59 -2.33
CA LEU A 41 3.95 15.42 -1.78
C LEU A 41 4.98 16.33 -2.46
N ASP A 42 4.93 16.44 -3.79
CA ASP A 42 5.78 17.35 -4.57
C ASP A 42 5.59 18.81 -4.12
N ASP A 43 4.34 19.26 -3.97
CA ASP A 43 4.02 20.60 -3.47
C ASP A 43 4.58 20.84 -2.06
N ALA A 44 4.44 19.86 -1.17
CA ALA A 44 4.98 19.94 0.18
C ALA A 44 6.52 20.06 0.17
N PHE A 45 7.20 19.32 -0.70
CA PHE A 45 8.66 19.42 -0.83
C PHE A 45 9.10 20.77 -1.43
N VAL A 46 8.38 21.29 -2.43
CA VAL A 46 8.64 22.63 -3.00
C VAL A 46 8.44 23.72 -1.94
N ALA A 47 7.49 23.54 -1.03
CA ALA A 47 7.20 24.44 0.08
C ALA A 47 8.15 24.27 1.30
N ASP A 48 9.15 23.38 1.22
CA ASP A 48 10.08 23.03 2.32
C ASP A 48 9.35 22.54 3.59
N GLU A 49 8.22 21.84 3.40
CA GLU A 49 7.46 21.23 4.49
C GLU A 49 8.08 19.91 4.95
N LYS A 50 7.81 19.55 6.21
CA LYS A 50 8.27 18.28 6.79
C LYS A 50 7.25 17.18 6.54
N VAL A 51 7.64 16.18 5.77
CA VAL A 51 6.86 14.98 5.51
C VAL A 51 7.35 13.81 6.36
N LEU A 52 6.42 13.09 6.98
CA LEU A 52 6.69 11.81 7.65
C LEU A 52 6.02 10.68 6.86
N PHE A 53 6.80 9.69 6.48
CA PHE A 53 6.29 8.44 5.91
C PHE A 53 6.16 7.40 7.01
N GLU A 54 4.95 6.85 7.17
CA GLU A 54 4.69 5.75 8.09
C GLU A 54 4.84 4.42 7.36
N GLY A 55 5.74 3.57 7.87
CA GLY A 55 5.99 2.24 7.31
C GLY A 55 5.12 1.17 7.96
N ALA A 56 4.67 0.22 7.14
CA ALA A 56 4.19 -1.09 7.58
C ALA A 56 4.66 -2.12 6.54
N GLN A 57 4.97 -3.36 6.89
CA GLN A 57 5.18 -3.99 8.19
C GLN A 57 6.62 -3.73 8.68
N GLY A 58 7.46 -4.77 8.78
CA GLY A 58 8.89 -4.66 9.12
C GLY A 58 9.79 -5.33 8.10
N VAL A 59 11.08 -4.99 8.09
CA VAL A 59 12.05 -5.41 7.06
C VAL A 59 12.10 -6.93 6.84
N MET A 60 12.00 -7.72 7.91
CA MET A 60 12.04 -9.20 7.80
C MET A 60 10.80 -9.81 7.12
N LEU A 61 9.75 -9.01 6.90
CA LEU A 61 8.56 -9.38 6.15
C LEU A 61 8.55 -8.81 4.73
N ASP A 62 9.64 -8.20 4.27
CA ASP A 62 9.75 -7.68 2.91
C ASP A 62 9.68 -8.79 1.85
N ILE A 63 8.97 -8.56 0.74
CA ILE A 63 8.80 -9.56 -0.32
C ILE A 63 10.13 -9.99 -0.97
N ASP A 64 11.11 -9.08 -1.06
CA ASP A 64 12.41 -9.31 -1.68
C ASP A 64 13.50 -9.63 -0.64
N HIS A 65 13.43 -8.97 0.52
CA HIS A 65 14.51 -8.98 1.51
C HIS A 65 14.16 -9.68 2.83
N GLY A 66 12.94 -10.17 2.97
CA GLY A 66 12.46 -10.88 4.15
C GLY A 66 12.75 -12.38 4.12
N THR A 67 12.16 -13.09 5.08
CA THR A 67 12.26 -14.56 5.16
C THR A 67 11.31 -15.26 4.19
N TYR A 68 11.54 -15.05 2.89
CA TYR A 68 10.71 -15.63 1.83
C TYR A 68 10.59 -17.17 1.99
N PRO A 69 9.39 -17.77 1.83
CA PRO A 69 8.12 -17.18 1.40
C PRO A 69 7.23 -16.65 2.54
N PHE A 70 7.69 -16.66 3.79
CA PHE A 70 6.93 -16.21 4.96
C PHE A 70 7.05 -14.69 5.16
N VAL A 71 6.58 -13.95 4.15
CA VAL A 71 6.70 -12.50 4.01
C VAL A 71 5.36 -11.88 3.64
N THR A 72 5.24 -10.55 3.71
CA THR A 72 4.13 -9.83 3.08
C THR A 72 4.35 -9.75 1.57
N SER A 73 3.32 -9.38 0.81
CA SER A 73 3.39 -9.22 -0.66
C SER A 73 3.78 -7.80 -1.08
N SER A 74 4.47 -7.05 -0.22
CA SER A 74 4.90 -5.67 -0.45
C SER A 74 6.27 -5.41 0.16
N ASN A 75 6.78 -4.19 0.02
CA ASN A 75 8.09 -3.78 0.52
C ASN A 75 7.97 -2.83 1.73
N PRO A 76 8.19 -3.30 2.97
CA PRO A 76 8.24 -2.44 4.16
C PRO A 76 9.55 -1.63 4.29
N ILE A 77 10.57 -1.92 3.47
CA ILE A 77 11.82 -1.16 3.50
C ILE A 77 11.57 0.31 3.10
N ALA A 78 12.45 1.20 3.58
CA ALA A 78 12.33 2.64 3.30
C ALA A 78 12.34 2.98 1.80
N GLY A 79 12.95 2.13 0.95
CA GLY A 79 12.94 2.30 -0.50
C GLY A 79 11.54 2.36 -1.10
N ASN A 80 10.55 1.71 -0.49
CA ASN A 80 9.17 1.70 -0.98
C ASN A 80 8.46 3.04 -0.86
N VAL A 81 8.98 3.98 -0.05
CA VAL A 81 8.50 5.37 -0.04
C VAL A 81 8.54 5.95 -1.45
N THR A 82 9.53 5.59 -2.26
CA THR A 82 9.66 6.11 -3.62
C THR A 82 8.53 5.60 -4.52
N VAL A 83 8.54 4.31 -4.85
CA VAL A 83 7.57 3.68 -5.75
C VAL A 83 6.14 3.67 -5.20
N GLY A 84 5.95 3.66 -3.88
CA GLY A 84 4.64 3.65 -3.23
C GLY A 84 3.96 5.01 -3.14
N THR A 85 4.71 6.12 -3.31
CA THR A 85 4.16 7.49 -3.19
C THR A 85 4.47 8.41 -4.37
N GLY A 86 5.31 7.96 -5.31
CA GLY A 86 5.74 8.77 -6.46
C GLY A 86 6.82 9.79 -6.15
N VAL A 87 7.53 9.61 -5.03
CA VAL A 87 8.58 10.54 -4.57
C VAL A 87 9.96 10.09 -5.06
N GLY A 88 10.75 11.04 -5.56
CA GLY A 88 12.12 10.77 -5.97
C GLY A 88 13.00 10.30 -4.79
N PRO A 89 13.93 9.35 -4.99
CA PRO A 89 14.75 8.79 -3.90
C PRO A 89 15.60 9.85 -3.17
N THR A 90 15.95 10.96 -3.83
CA THR A 90 16.73 12.06 -3.27
C THR A 90 16.00 12.86 -2.19
N PHE A 91 14.68 12.76 -2.09
CA PHE A 91 13.88 13.45 -1.06
C PHE A 91 13.84 12.69 0.27
N VAL A 92 14.27 11.43 0.31
CA VAL A 92 14.36 10.66 1.55
C VAL A 92 15.63 11.06 2.30
N SER A 93 15.48 11.96 3.27
CA SER A 93 16.61 12.54 4.02
C SER A 93 16.99 11.78 5.29
N LYS A 94 16.04 11.05 5.91
CA LYS A 94 16.27 10.33 7.16
C LYS A 94 15.41 9.07 7.24
N VAL A 95 16.01 7.97 7.70
CA VAL A 95 15.32 6.71 7.99
C VAL A 95 15.49 6.36 9.47
N ILE A 96 14.39 6.10 10.15
CA ILE A 96 14.38 5.70 11.57
C ILE A 96 14.06 4.20 11.64
N GLY A 97 15.04 3.39 12.03
CA GLY A 97 14.84 1.96 12.29
C GLY A 97 14.24 1.76 13.69
N VAL A 98 13.06 1.15 13.76
CA VAL A 98 12.40 0.81 15.03
C VAL A 98 12.52 -0.69 15.28
N CYS A 99 13.06 -1.06 16.44
CA CYS A 99 13.14 -2.45 16.90
C CYS A 99 12.62 -2.57 18.33
N LYS A 100 12.12 -3.76 18.68
CA LYS A 100 11.70 -4.10 20.04
C LYS A 100 12.84 -4.82 20.77
N ALA A 101 12.95 -4.58 22.08
CA ALA A 101 13.90 -5.25 22.98
C ALA A 101 13.60 -6.74 23.17
#